data_AF-A0A061G8Q0-F1
#
_entry.id   AF-A0A061G8Q0-F1
#
_cell.length_a   1.000
_cell.length_b   1.000
_cell.length_c   1.000
_cell.angle_alpha   90.00
_cell.angle_beta   90.00
_cell.angle_gamma   90.00
#
_symmetry.space_group_name_H-M   'P 1'
#
loop_
_entity.id
_entity.type
_entity.pdbx_description
1 polymer ?
#
loop_
_entity_poly.entity_id
_entity_poly.type
_entity_poly.pdbx_seq_one_letter_code
_entity_poly.pdbx_strand_id
1 'polypeptide(L)'
;MQSKGSSSMVSSMVFRTRISSLLISMFATFASFYVAGRLWQDAENRVYLIKELDRITGLGQSAISVDDTLKIIACREQHKKLSALEMDLAAARQEGFTSKTSSDTDGAVSKRRPLVVIGVLTRFGRKNNRDAIRKAWMGSGATLKKLENEKGIVSRFVIGRSANRGDSLDRSIDDEYRQTNDLMILDQVEAPGELPKKAEMFFALAADRWDAEFYAKVNDDVYVNIDALGATLTSHIDKRRVYIGCMKSGEVFSEPSHKWYEPDWWKFGDKKSYFRHASGEMYVISGALAKFISINRSLLRTYAHD
;
A
#
# COMPACT_ATOMS: atom_id res chain seq x y z
N MET A 1 87.31 24.89 5.81
CA MET A 1 86.36 26.03 5.80
C MET A 1 84.98 25.52 6.21
N GLN A 2 84.23 26.40 6.88
CA GLN A 2 83.03 26.14 7.67
C GLN A 2 81.83 25.53 6.92
N SER A 3 81.13 24.64 7.62
CA SER A 3 79.67 24.60 7.86
C SER A 3 78.75 25.40 6.93
N LYS A 4 77.75 24.70 6.37
CA LYS A 4 76.32 25.09 6.25
C LYS A 4 75.57 23.79 5.85
N GLY A 5 74.65 23.22 6.63
CA GLY A 5 73.52 23.86 7.30
C GLY A 5 72.26 23.40 6.58
N SER A 6 71.83 22.17 6.87
CA SER A 6 70.55 21.60 6.42
C SER A 6 69.41 22.23 7.21
N SER A 7 68.46 22.85 6.52
CA SER A 7 67.10 23.03 7.02
C SER A 7 66.18 23.58 5.94
N SER A 8 65.11 22.83 5.62
CA SER A 8 63.75 23.29 5.25
C SER A 8 63.12 22.61 4.02
N MET A 9 62.76 21.32 4.10
CA MET A 9 61.79 20.70 3.17
C MET A 9 60.83 19.69 3.81
N VAL A 10 60.66 19.69 5.13
CA VAL A 10 59.75 18.74 5.83
C VAL A 10 58.41 19.37 6.24
N SER A 11 58.29 20.72 6.20
CA SER A 11 57.09 21.39 6.71
C SER A 11 55.89 21.33 5.74
N SER A 12 56.08 21.46 4.42
CA SER A 12 54.96 21.60 3.48
C SER A 12 54.12 20.32 3.27
N MET A 13 54.70 19.13 3.46
CA MET A 13 54.03 17.84 3.22
C MET A 13 53.10 17.43 4.38
N VAL A 14 53.48 17.80 5.62
CA VAL A 14 52.69 17.52 6.84
C VAL A 14 51.47 18.45 6.95
N PHE A 15 51.58 19.70 6.48
CA PHE A 15 50.44 20.62 6.47
C PHE A 15 49.38 20.25 5.42
N ARG A 16 49.79 19.78 4.24
CA ARG A 16 48.88 19.41 3.15
C ARG A 16 48.02 18.17 3.50
N THR A 17 48.59 17.21 4.22
CA THR A 17 47.90 16.02 4.73
C THR A 17 46.94 16.36 5.88
N ARG A 18 47.34 17.26 6.79
CA ARG A 18 46.45 17.74 7.88
C ARG A 18 45.24 18.52 7.36
N ILE A 19 45.44 19.43 6.40
CA ILE A 19 44.34 20.18 5.77
C ILE A 19 43.40 19.21 5.02
N SER A 20 43.94 18.21 4.33
CA SER A 20 43.13 17.16 3.68
C SER A 20 42.34 16.33 4.69
N SER A 21 42.94 15.93 5.82
CA SER A 21 42.26 15.19 6.88
C SER A 21 41.16 16.00 7.58
N LEU A 22 41.37 17.30 7.78
CA LEU A 22 40.38 18.22 8.34
C LEU A 22 39.20 18.40 7.39
N LEU A 23 39.46 18.56 6.09
CA LEU A 23 38.40 18.65 5.08
C LEU A 23 37.59 17.35 5.00
N ILE A 24 38.25 16.19 4.98
CA ILE A 24 37.56 14.88 4.97
C ILE A 24 36.72 14.69 6.24
N SER A 25 37.26 15.06 7.41
CA SER A 25 36.52 15.02 8.68
C SER A 25 35.31 15.94 8.64
N MET A 26 35.48 17.17 8.13
CA MET A 26 34.38 18.12 7.95
C MET A 26 33.29 17.54 7.04
N PHE A 27 33.65 17.00 5.87
CA PHE A 27 32.68 16.35 4.96
C PHE A 27 32.00 15.14 5.60
N ALA A 28 32.72 14.32 6.37
CA ALA A 28 32.15 13.17 7.08
C ALA A 28 31.15 13.62 8.15
N THR A 29 31.44 14.70 8.88
CA THR A 29 30.50 15.26 9.88
C THR A 29 29.24 15.84 9.20
N PHE A 30 29.39 16.60 8.11
CA PHE A 30 28.25 17.09 7.34
C PHE A 30 27.40 15.97 6.76
N ALA A 31 28.02 14.93 6.21
CA ALA A 31 27.32 13.74 5.73
C ALA A 31 26.56 13.04 6.86
N SER A 32 27.18 12.93 8.05
CA SER A 32 26.54 12.32 9.23
C SER A 32 25.33 13.12 9.70
N PHE A 33 25.43 14.46 9.77
CA PHE A 33 24.30 15.33 10.10
C PHE A 33 23.19 15.27 9.04
N TYR A 34 23.55 15.22 7.76
CA TYR A 34 22.58 15.07 6.68
C TYR A 34 21.81 13.74 6.80
N VAL A 35 22.52 12.62 7.00
CA VAL A 35 21.89 11.31 7.16
C VAL A 35 21.01 11.28 8.41
N ALA A 36 21.50 11.79 9.54
CA ALA A 36 20.73 11.87 10.78
C ALA A 36 19.45 12.71 10.61
N GLY A 37 19.54 13.86 9.94
CA GLY A 37 18.39 14.70 9.63
C GLY A 37 17.38 14.00 8.72
N ARG A 38 17.84 13.25 7.72
CA ARG A 38 16.96 12.44 6.86
C ARG A 38 16.26 11.31 7.61
N LEU A 39 16.96 10.64 8.52
CA LEU A 39 16.37 9.60 9.36
C LEU A 39 15.34 10.17 10.35
N TRP A 40 15.60 11.35 10.90
CA TRP A 40 14.65 12.05 11.77
C TRP A 40 13.36 12.41 11.02
N GLN A 41 13.48 12.99 9.82
CA GLN A 41 12.32 13.30 8.97
C GLN A 41 11.50 12.05 8.62
N ASP A 42 12.17 10.92 8.32
CA ASP A 42 11.47 9.66 8.05
C ASP A 42 10.69 9.16 9.28
N ALA A 43 11.29 9.29 10.48
CA ALA A 43 10.63 8.93 11.73
C ALA A 43 9.39 9.78 12.01
N GLU A 44 9.48 11.10 11.83
CA GLU A 44 8.33 12.01 11.97
C GLU A 44 7.22 11.70 10.97
N ASN A 45 7.58 11.44 9.70
CA ASN A 45 6.62 11.04 8.68
C ASN A 45 5.90 9.74 9.06
N ARG A 46 6.61 8.72 9.56
CA ARG A 46 5.99 7.47 10.03
C ARG A 46 4.98 7.70 11.15
N VAL A 47 5.32 8.55 12.13
CA VAL A 47 4.40 8.88 13.24
C VAL A 47 3.15 9.59 12.72
N TYR A 48 3.33 10.55 11.82
CA TYR A 48 2.21 11.26 11.17
C TYR A 48 1.30 10.28 10.43
N LEU A 49 1.89 9.40 9.62
CA LEU A 49 1.19 8.39 8.85
C LEU A 49 0.39 7.41 9.73
N ILE A 50 0.97 6.92 10.83
CA ILE A 50 0.26 6.04 11.77
C ILE A 50 -0.95 6.76 12.39
N LYS A 51 -0.77 8.01 12.84
CA LYS A 51 -1.88 8.82 13.39
C LYS A 51 -2.99 9.04 12.38
N GLU A 52 -2.65 9.27 11.13
CA GLU A 52 -3.64 9.45 10.07
C GLU A 52 -4.41 8.15 9.80
N LEU A 53 -3.72 7.00 9.82
CA LEU A 53 -4.38 5.70 9.75
C LEU A 53 -5.29 5.45 10.96
N ASP A 54 -4.87 5.81 12.19
CA ASP A 54 -5.71 5.76 13.41
C ASP A 54 -6.98 6.60 13.25
N ARG A 55 -6.84 7.81 12.70
CA ARG A 55 -7.95 8.72 12.39
C ARG A 55 -8.93 8.11 11.40
N ILE A 56 -8.45 7.58 10.28
CA ILE A 56 -9.28 6.94 9.23
C ILE A 56 -9.99 5.70 9.77
N THR A 57 -9.29 4.90 10.57
CA THR A 57 -9.82 3.67 11.13
C THR A 57 -10.68 3.88 12.38
N GLY A 58 -10.82 5.10 12.89
CA GLY A 58 -11.55 5.36 14.15
C GLY A 58 -10.97 4.63 15.37
N LEU A 59 -9.73 4.15 15.28
CA LEU A 59 -8.98 3.50 16.37
C LEU A 59 -8.20 4.53 17.21
N GLY A 60 -8.58 5.80 17.13
CA GLY A 60 -7.96 6.90 17.87
C GLY A 60 -8.23 6.83 19.36
N GLN A 61 -7.53 5.92 20.06
CA GLN A 61 -7.15 5.85 21.49
C GLN A 61 -6.55 4.44 21.69
N SER A 62 -5.34 4.21 22.21
CA SER A 62 -4.46 5.01 23.06
C SER A 62 -3.04 4.41 23.03
N ALA A 63 -2.02 5.27 22.98
CA ALA A 63 -0.80 4.99 23.73
C ALA A 63 -1.17 5.00 25.22
N ILE A 64 -0.81 3.94 25.92
CA ILE A 64 -1.13 3.67 27.32
C ILE A 64 -0.76 4.89 28.18
N SER A 65 -1.77 5.49 28.81
CA SER A 65 -1.64 6.61 29.76
C SER A 65 -2.49 6.29 30.99
N VAL A 66 -2.05 6.80 32.14
CA VAL A 66 -2.53 6.50 33.51
C VAL A 66 -4.06 6.63 33.70
N ASP A 67 -4.76 7.30 32.78
CA ASP A 67 -6.23 7.35 32.68
C ASP A 67 -6.93 5.99 32.49
N ASP A 68 -6.24 4.95 32.02
CA ASP A 68 -6.86 3.62 31.81
C ASP A 68 -7.29 2.94 33.14
N THR A 69 -6.76 3.38 34.29
CA THR A 69 -7.22 2.91 35.61
C THR A 69 -8.54 3.57 36.03
N LEU A 70 -8.79 4.82 35.58
CA LEU A 70 -10.03 5.56 35.84
C LEU A 70 -11.19 5.10 34.93
N LYS A 71 -10.89 4.48 33.77
CA LYS A 71 -11.89 3.95 32.83
C LYS A 71 -12.73 2.80 33.38
N ILE A 72 -12.25 2.05 34.37
CA ILE A 72 -13.02 0.94 34.97
C ILE A 72 -14.28 1.45 35.68
N ILE A 73 -14.24 2.65 36.27
CA ILE A 73 -15.38 3.26 36.95
C ILE A 73 -16.35 3.88 35.91
N ALA A 74 -15.83 4.51 34.86
CA ALA A 74 -16.63 5.05 33.76
C ALA A 74 -17.32 3.97 32.91
N CYS A 75 -16.73 2.76 32.80
CA CYS A 75 -17.30 1.63 32.07
C CYS A 75 -18.64 1.16 32.67
N ARG A 76 -18.79 1.24 34.00
CA ARG A 76 -20.04 0.88 34.69
C ARG A 76 -21.18 1.84 34.38
N GLU A 77 -20.87 3.12 34.24
CA GLU A 77 -21.86 4.15 33.92
C GLU A 77 -22.25 4.10 32.43
N GLN A 78 -21.29 3.80 31.55
CA GLN A 78 -21.58 3.54 30.14
C GLN A 78 -22.41 2.26 29.94
N HIS A 79 -22.13 1.17 30.65
CA HIS A 79 -22.98 -0.03 30.61
C HIS A 79 -24.42 0.27 31.01
N LYS A 80 -24.62 1.08 32.05
CA LYS A 80 -25.98 1.51 32.46
C LYS A 80 -26.68 2.32 31.37
N LYS A 81 -25.96 3.25 30.71
CA LYS A 81 -26.51 4.03 29.59
C LYS A 81 -26.82 3.14 28.37
N LEU A 82 -25.98 2.15 28.09
CA LEU A 82 -26.17 1.21 26.99
C LEU A 82 -27.39 0.31 27.24
N SER A 83 -27.54 -0.23 28.45
CA SER A 83 -28.73 -1.00 28.83
C SER A 83 -30.01 -0.17 28.82
N ALA A 84 -29.94 1.12 29.19
CA ALA A 84 -31.08 2.02 29.11
C ALA A 84 -31.49 2.29 27.66
N LEU A 85 -30.52 2.58 26.79
CA LEU A 85 -30.75 2.76 25.36
C LEU A 85 -31.27 1.49 24.67
N GLU A 86 -30.82 0.30 25.09
CA GLU A 86 -31.34 -0.97 24.59
C GLU A 86 -32.80 -1.20 25.00
N MET A 87 -33.17 -0.85 26.23
CA MET A 87 -34.57 -0.89 26.68
C MET A 87 -35.45 0.12 25.93
N ASP A 88 -34.97 1.35 25.73
CA ASP A 88 -35.69 2.37 24.97
C ASP A 88 -35.86 1.95 23.50
N LEU A 89 -34.83 1.32 22.91
CA LEU A 89 -34.88 0.81 21.55
C LEU A 89 -35.85 -0.39 21.42
N ALA A 90 -35.90 -1.26 22.43
CA ALA A 90 -36.87 -2.35 22.49
C ALA A 90 -38.31 -1.83 22.63
N ALA A 91 -38.54 -0.82 23.48
CA ALA A 91 -39.83 -0.15 23.62
C ALA A 91 -40.25 0.55 22.32
N ALA A 92 -39.36 1.33 21.69
CA ALA A 92 -39.63 1.98 20.43
C ALA A 92 -39.96 0.98 19.31
N ARG A 93 -39.31 -0.19 19.27
CA ARG A 93 -39.62 -1.26 18.31
C ARG A 93 -41.03 -1.84 18.51
N GLN A 94 -41.50 -1.95 19.75
CA GLN A 94 -42.88 -2.38 20.06
C GLN A 94 -43.91 -1.31 19.67
N GLU A 95 -43.53 -0.03 19.70
CA GLU A 95 -44.33 1.11 19.23
C GLU A 95 -44.24 1.34 17.71
N GLY A 96 -43.62 0.40 16.96
CA GLY A 96 -43.58 0.43 15.49
C GLY A 96 -42.36 1.12 14.88
N PHE A 97 -41.34 1.48 15.68
CA PHE A 97 -40.06 1.99 15.17
C PHE A 97 -39.27 0.87 14.46
N THR A 98 -39.33 0.85 13.13
CA THR A 98 -38.41 0.07 12.31
C THR A 98 -37.08 0.80 12.21
N SER A 99 -36.01 0.17 12.71
CA SER A 99 -34.64 0.66 12.51
C SER A 99 -34.42 0.88 11.02
N LYS A 100 -34.09 2.10 10.61
CA LYS A 100 -33.57 2.43 9.27
C LYS A 100 -32.18 1.81 9.09
N THR A 101 -32.09 0.49 9.15
CA THR A 101 -31.00 -0.28 8.56
C THR A 101 -31.48 -0.61 7.15
N SER A 102 -31.35 0.38 6.27
CA SER A 102 -31.49 0.29 4.81
C SER A 102 -32.72 -0.45 4.28
N SER A 103 -33.85 0.24 4.21
CA SER A 103 -34.85 0.02 3.15
C SER A 103 -35.40 1.38 2.69
N ASP A 104 -35.35 1.55 1.37
CA ASP A 104 -36.03 2.55 0.55
C ASP A 104 -35.56 4.01 0.56
N THR A 105 -34.65 4.29 -0.37
CA THR A 105 -34.83 5.40 -1.30
C THR A 105 -34.94 4.84 -2.72
N ASP A 106 -36.12 5.03 -3.32
CA ASP A 106 -36.42 4.78 -4.72
C ASP A 106 -35.39 5.40 -5.67
N GLY A 107 -35.03 4.66 -6.73
CA GLY A 107 -34.56 5.22 -8.00
C GLY A 107 -33.05 5.23 -8.29
N ALA A 108 -32.18 4.81 -7.37
CA ALA A 108 -30.78 4.56 -7.68
C ALA A 108 -30.37 3.24 -7.01
N VAL A 109 -29.98 2.25 -7.82
CA VAL A 109 -29.39 0.99 -7.34
C VAL A 109 -28.35 1.32 -6.29
N SER A 110 -28.66 1.12 -5.00
CA SER A 110 -27.73 1.31 -3.92
C SER A 110 -26.60 0.32 -4.18
N LYS A 111 -25.48 0.82 -4.72
CA LYS A 111 -24.33 -0.02 -5.05
C LYS A 111 -23.87 -0.68 -3.76
N ARG A 112 -24.23 -1.96 -3.60
CA ARG A 112 -23.79 -2.78 -2.48
C ARG A 112 -22.27 -2.67 -2.39
N ARG A 113 -21.76 -2.32 -1.21
CA ARG A 113 -20.33 -2.16 -0.96
C ARG A 113 -19.61 -3.46 -1.36
N PRO A 114 -18.70 -3.45 -2.36
CA PRO A 114 -18.01 -4.66 -2.76
C PRO A 114 -17.17 -5.24 -1.61
N LEU A 115 -17.11 -6.56 -1.52
CA LEU A 115 -16.24 -7.26 -0.59
C LEU A 115 -14.77 -7.00 -0.95
N VAL A 116 -14.40 -7.17 -2.22
CA VAL A 116 -13.02 -6.97 -2.66
C VAL A 116 -12.93 -6.44 -4.08
N VAL A 117 -11.98 -5.53 -4.30
CA VAL A 117 -11.56 -5.09 -5.64
C VAL A 117 -10.20 -5.72 -5.96
N ILE A 118 -10.16 -6.56 -6.98
CA ILE A 118 -8.98 -7.30 -7.43
C ILE A 118 -8.37 -6.60 -8.65
N GLY A 119 -7.14 -6.13 -8.52
CA GLY A 119 -6.32 -5.60 -9.61
C GLY A 119 -5.34 -6.65 -10.09
N VAL A 120 -5.56 -7.17 -11.30
CA VAL A 120 -4.63 -8.08 -11.96
C VAL A 120 -3.61 -7.24 -12.74
N LEU A 121 -2.39 -7.11 -12.21
CA LEU A 121 -1.34 -6.33 -12.85
C LEU A 121 -0.84 -7.07 -14.10
N THR A 122 -1.02 -6.43 -15.26
CA THR A 122 -0.60 -6.93 -16.57
C THR A 122 0.36 -5.94 -17.23
N ARG A 123 0.93 -6.34 -18.37
CA ARG A 123 1.74 -5.47 -19.24
C ARG A 123 1.32 -5.59 -20.71
N PHE A 124 1.92 -4.77 -21.57
CA PHE A 124 1.81 -4.94 -23.02
C PHE A 124 2.31 -6.33 -23.46
N GLY A 125 1.74 -6.86 -24.53
CA GLY A 125 2.06 -8.20 -25.06
C GLY A 125 1.50 -9.39 -24.25
N ARG A 126 0.83 -9.16 -23.10
CA ARG A 126 0.23 -10.20 -22.25
C ARG A 126 -1.27 -10.46 -22.51
N LYS A 127 -1.76 -10.19 -23.72
CA LYS A 127 -3.18 -10.42 -24.06
C LYS A 127 -3.60 -11.88 -23.85
N ASN A 128 -2.73 -12.83 -24.22
CA ASN A 128 -3.00 -14.26 -24.02
C ASN A 128 -3.17 -14.63 -22.54
N ASN A 129 -2.39 -14.02 -21.63
CA ASN A 129 -2.54 -14.22 -20.19
C ASN A 129 -3.89 -13.69 -19.69
N ARG A 130 -4.30 -12.49 -20.13
CA ARG A 130 -5.60 -11.92 -19.79
C ARG A 130 -6.74 -12.81 -20.28
N ASP A 131 -6.67 -13.29 -21.53
CA ASP A 131 -7.67 -14.20 -22.10
C ASP A 131 -7.73 -15.53 -21.36
N ALA A 132 -6.59 -16.05 -20.89
CA ALA A 132 -6.56 -17.24 -20.04
C ALA A 132 -7.24 -16.98 -18.69
N ILE A 133 -6.97 -15.85 -18.04
CA ILE A 133 -7.60 -15.47 -16.75
C ILE A 133 -9.11 -15.28 -16.88
N ARG A 134 -9.58 -14.62 -17.95
CA ARG A 134 -11.00 -14.47 -18.29
C ARG A 134 -11.70 -15.83 -18.40
N LYS A 135 -11.05 -16.80 -19.04
CA LYS A 135 -11.59 -18.16 -19.20
C LYS A 135 -11.49 -19.00 -17.92
N ALA A 136 -10.48 -18.76 -17.08
CA ALA A 136 -10.17 -19.61 -15.94
C ALA A 136 -10.96 -19.27 -14.67
N TRP A 137 -10.91 -18.02 -14.21
CA TRP A 137 -11.49 -17.66 -12.91
C TRP A 137 -12.20 -16.31 -12.87
N MET A 138 -11.84 -15.37 -13.74
CA MET A 138 -12.40 -14.01 -13.73
C MET A 138 -13.77 -13.93 -14.41
N GLY A 139 -13.96 -14.73 -15.48
CA GLY A 139 -15.11 -14.59 -16.37
C GLY A 139 -15.00 -13.37 -17.30
N SER A 140 -15.96 -13.23 -18.21
CA SER A 140 -16.09 -12.06 -19.09
C SER A 140 -17.57 -11.70 -19.27
N GLY A 141 -17.85 -10.45 -19.63
CA GLY A 141 -19.20 -9.97 -19.93
C GLY A 141 -20.21 -10.23 -18.80
N ALA A 142 -21.20 -11.08 -19.06
CA ALA A 142 -22.26 -11.40 -18.09
C ALA A 142 -21.72 -12.13 -16.85
N THR A 143 -20.74 -13.03 -17.01
CA THR A 143 -20.16 -13.78 -15.88
C THR A 143 -19.40 -12.86 -14.93
N LEU A 144 -18.68 -11.87 -15.45
CA LEU A 144 -18.00 -10.85 -14.65
C LEU A 144 -19.00 -9.98 -13.89
N LYS A 145 -20.09 -9.54 -14.54
CA LYS A 145 -21.16 -8.80 -13.87
C LYS A 145 -21.87 -9.62 -12.79
N LYS A 146 -22.05 -10.92 -13.02
CA LYS A 146 -22.60 -11.85 -12.03
C LYS A 146 -21.69 -11.93 -10.80
N LEU A 147 -20.38 -12.04 -11.01
CA LEU A 147 -19.38 -12.06 -9.94
C LEU A 147 -19.42 -10.76 -9.09
N GLU A 148 -19.54 -9.62 -9.76
CA GLU A 148 -19.66 -8.30 -9.11
C GLU A 148 -20.95 -8.18 -8.28
N ASN A 149 -22.09 -8.55 -8.85
CA ASN A 149 -23.39 -8.34 -8.22
C ASN A 149 -23.69 -9.36 -7.13
N GLU A 150 -23.35 -10.64 -7.33
CA GLU A 150 -23.69 -11.73 -6.40
C GLU A 150 -22.66 -11.87 -5.29
N LYS A 151 -21.36 -11.85 -5.63
CA LYS A 151 -20.28 -12.07 -4.66
C LYS A 151 -19.66 -10.76 -4.15
N GLY A 152 -19.99 -9.62 -4.74
CA GLY A 152 -19.37 -8.34 -4.39
C GLY A 152 -17.90 -8.27 -4.77
N ILE A 153 -17.47 -9.00 -5.81
CA ILE A 153 -16.06 -9.09 -6.22
C ILE A 153 -15.89 -8.36 -7.54
N VAL A 154 -15.19 -7.23 -7.51
CA VAL A 154 -14.85 -6.45 -8.71
C VAL A 154 -13.44 -6.85 -9.13
N SER A 155 -13.25 -7.32 -10.36
CA SER A 155 -11.91 -7.64 -10.86
C SER A 155 -11.60 -6.85 -12.13
N ARG A 156 -10.41 -6.24 -12.20
CA ARG A 156 -9.98 -5.47 -13.36
C ARG A 156 -8.53 -5.77 -13.69
N PHE A 157 -8.21 -5.84 -14.98
CA PHE A 157 -6.82 -5.87 -15.44
C PHE A 157 -6.24 -4.46 -15.36
N VAL A 158 -5.16 -4.31 -14.61
CA VAL A 158 -4.50 -3.01 -14.42
C VAL A 158 -3.34 -2.91 -15.39
N ILE A 159 -3.38 -1.89 -16.23
CA ILE A 159 -2.35 -1.62 -17.23
C ILE A 159 -2.09 -0.13 -17.31
N GLY A 160 -0.84 0.28 -17.46
CA GLY A 160 -0.47 1.64 -17.79
C GLY A 160 -0.57 1.92 -19.29
N ARG A 161 0.02 3.05 -19.68
CA ARG A 161 0.06 3.56 -21.05
C ARG A 161 1.45 3.42 -21.62
N SER A 162 1.56 3.44 -22.95
CA SER A 162 2.86 3.43 -23.61
C SER A 162 3.58 4.78 -23.39
N ALA A 163 4.89 4.78 -23.59
CA ALA A 163 5.68 6.01 -23.53
C ALA A 163 5.24 7.01 -24.63
N ASN A 164 4.84 6.48 -25.79
CA ASN A 164 4.36 7.26 -26.93
C ASN A 164 2.84 7.17 -27.02
N ARG A 165 2.15 8.11 -26.37
CA ARG A 165 0.68 8.12 -26.31
C ARG A 165 0.03 7.99 -27.68
N GLY A 166 -0.90 7.04 -27.79
CA GLY A 166 -1.65 6.77 -29.03
C GLY A 166 -0.93 5.91 -30.06
N ASP A 167 0.21 5.31 -29.70
CA ASP A 167 0.86 4.29 -30.51
C ASP A 167 -0.01 3.03 -30.71
N SER A 168 0.52 2.03 -31.42
CA SER A 168 -0.22 0.78 -31.68
C SER A 168 -0.50 -0.02 -30.40
N LEU A 169 0.36 0.10 -29.38
CA LEU A 169 0.18 -0.58 -28.10
C LEU A 169 -0.99 0.03 -27.32
N ASP A 170 -1.03 1.36 -27.20
CA ASP A 170 -2.14 2.10 -26.58
C ASP A 170 -3.46 1.82 -27.32
N ARG A 171 -3.46 1.91 -28.66
CA ARG A 171 -4.66 1.62 -29.47
C ARG A 171 -5.16 0.19 -29.27
N SER A 172 -4.26 -0.79 -29.21
CA SER A 172 -4.65 -2.17 -28.95
C SER A 172 -5.30 -2.35 -27.58
N ILE A 173 -4.88 -1.61 -26.55
CA ILE A 173 -5.50 -1.64 -25.22
C ILE A 173 -6.84 -0.92 -25.21
N ASP A 174 -6.95 0.23 -25.88
CA ASP A 174 -8.21 0.97 -25.97
C ASP A 174 -9.27 0.16 -26.74
N ASP A 175 -8.89 -0.55 -27.79
CA ASP A 175 -9.79 -1.44 -28.54
C ASP A 175 -10.22 -2.64 -27.69
N GLU A 176 -9.30 -3.25 -26.92
CA GLU A 176 -9.64 -4.31 -25.98
C GLU A 176 -10.57 -3.82 -24.86
N TYR A 177 -10.33 -2.62 -24.33
CA TYR A 177 -11.18 -1.99 -23.31
C TYR A 177 -12.61 -1.77 -23.83
N ARG A 178 -12.77 -1.30 -25.07
CA ARG A 178 -14.09 -1.14 -25.70
C ARG A 178 -14.85 -2.46 -25.84
N GLN A 179 -14.14 -3.57 -26.07
CA GLN A 179 -14.76 -4.89 -26.25
C GLN A 179 -15.14 -5.56 -24.92
N THR A 180 -14.28 -5.42 -23.90
CA THR A 180 -14.36 -6.22 -22.68
C THR A 180 -14.84 -5.45 -21.45
N ASN A 181 -14.57 -4.15 -21.40
CA ASN A 181 -14.86 -3.26 -20.27
C ASN A 181 -14.33 -3.77 -18.91
N ASP A 182 -13.22 -4.53 -18.93
CA ASP A 182 -12.61 -5.15 -17.75
C ASP A 182 -11.18 -4.64 -17.46
N LEU A 183 -10.71 -3.65 -18.22
CA LEU A 183 -9.42 -2.98 -18.01
C LEU A 183 -9.55 -1.72 -17.16
N MET A 184 -8.53 -1.48 -16.35
CA MET A 184 -8.30 -0.27 -15.58
C MET A 184 -6.99 0.35 -16.08
N ILE A 185 -7.14 1.34 -16.95
CA ILE A 185 -6.01 1.98 -17.63
C ILE A 185 -5.49 3.12 -16.75
N LEU A 186 -4.23 3.01 -16.33
CA LEU A 186 -3.54 4.02 -15.53
C LEU A 186 -2.83 5.02 -16.44
N ASP A 187 -2.75 6.28 -16.00
CA ASP A 187 -2.05 7.35 -16.73
C ASP A 187 -0.51 7.29 -16.61
N GLN A 188 0.02 6.21 -16.04
CA GLN A 188 1.45 5.98 -15.88
C GLN A 188 2.03 5.29 -17.11
N VAL A 189 3.26 5.65 -17.48
CA VAL A 189 4.02 4.92 -18.50
C VAL A 189 4.41 3.53 -17.99
N GLU A 190 4.07 2.50 -18.75
CA GLU A 190 4.54 1.13 -18.52
C GLU A 190 6.04 1.04 -18.80
N ALA A 191 6.81 0.72 -17.76
CA ALA A 191 8.23 0.42 -17.87
C ALA A 191 8.60 -0.80 -17.01
N PRO A 192 9.63 -1.56 -17.40
CA PRO A 192 10.22 -2.59 -16.54
C PRO A 192 10.68 -1.96 -15.22
N GLY A 193 10.35 -2.58 -14.09
CA GLY A 193 10.75 -2.09 -12.75
C GLY A 193 9.77 -1.10 -12.09
N GLU A 194 8.71 -0.68 -12.77
CA GLU A 194 7.70 0.25 -12.22
C GLU A 194 6.48 -0.49 -11.60
N LEU A 195 6.62 -1.78 -11.28
CA LEU A 195 5.54 -2.59 -10.69
C LEU A 195 5.07 -2.05 -9.32
N PRO A 196 5.96 -1.64 -8.39
CA PRO A 196 5.53 -1.11 -7.09
C PRO A 196 4.74 0.18 -7.24
N LYS A 197 5.16 1.07 -8.15
CA LYS A 197 4.44 2.31 -8.49
C LYS A 197 3.07 2.03 -9.12
N LYS A 198 3.00 1.01 -9.99
CA LYS A 198 1.73 0.56 -10.58
C LYS A 198 0.78 0.03 -9.51
N ALA A 199 1.28 -0.75 -8.55
CA ALA A 199 0.49 -1.26 -7.44
C ALA A 199 -0.03 -0.12 -6.53
N GLU A 200 0.82 0.84 -6.19
CA GLU A 200 0.44 2.04 -5.43
C GLU A 200 -0.69 2.81 -6.15
N MET A 201 -0.51 3.11 -7.44
CA MET A 201 -1.52 3.80 -8.25
C MET A 201 -2.82 3.01 -8.39
N PHE A 202 -2.73 1.68 -8.51
CA PHE A 202 -3.90 0.81 -8.48
C PHE A 202 -4.67 0.96 -7.17
N PHE A 203 -4.02 0.82 -6.02
CA PHE A 203 -4.72 0.93 -4.73
C PHE A 203 -5.33 2.31 -4.51
N ALA A 204 -4.61 3.37 -4.86
CA ALA A 204 -5.11 4.73 -4.75
C ALA A 204 -6.37 4.94 -5.61
N LEU A 205 -6.27 4.64 -6.91
CA LEU A 205 -7.39 4.85 -7.84
C LEU A 205 -8.56 3.89 -7.56
N ALA A 206 -8.28 2.67 -7.11
CA ALA A 206 -9.32 1.72 -6.73
C ALA A 206 -10.07 2.18 -5.48
N ALA A 207 -9.36 2.69 -4.47
CA ALA A 207 -9.97 3.23 -3.25
C ALA A 207 -10.85 4.45 -3.52
N ASP A 208 -10.48 5.29 -4.50
CA ASP A 208 -11.26 6.46 -4.89
C ASP A 208 -12.51 6.06 -5.72
N ARG A 209 -12.40 5.02 -6.55
CA ARG A 209 -13.46 4.63 -7.49
C ARG A 209 -14.49 3.66 -6.91
N TRP A 210 -14.07 2.79 -6.00
CA TRP A 210 -14.92 1.82 -5.35
C TRP A 210 -14.71 1.93 -3.85
N ASP A 211 -15.80 2.08 -3.08
CA ASP A 211 -15.75 1.91 -1.64
C ASP A 211 -15.92 0.41 -1.32
N ALA A 212 -14.82 -0.32 -1.11
CA ALA A 212 -14.82 -1.76 -0.85
C ALA A 212 -14.26 -2.09 0.54
N GLU A 213 -14.49 -3.31 1.03
CA GLU A 213 -13.90 -3.77 2.29
C GLU A 213 -12.41 -4.11 2.14
N PHE A 214 -12.04 -4.69 1.00
CA PHE A 214 -10.68 -5.12 0.70
C PHE A 214 -10.24 -4.74 -0.71
N TYR A 215 -8.93 -4.65 -0.92
CA TYR A 215 -8.33 -4.43 -2.22
C TYR A 215 -7.19 -5.43 -2.38
N ALA A 216 -7.17 -6.15 -3.50
CA ALA A 216 -6.21 -7.21 -3.77
C ALA A 216 -5.38 -6.89 -5.00
N LYS A 217 -4.06 -7.06 -4.90
CA LYS A 217 -3.15 -7.06 -6.04
C LYS A 217 -2.82 -8.50 -6.40
N VAL A 218 -2.86 -8.82 -7.70
CA VAL A 218 -2.58 -10.15 -8.23
C VAL A 218 -1.75 -10.02 -9.51
N ASN A 219 -0.81 -10.93 -9.76
CA ASN A 219 -0.09 -10.98 -11.04
C ASN A 219 -0.88 -11.69 -12.16
N ASP A 220 -0.55 -11.42 -13.42
CA ASP A 220 -1.20 -12.01 -14.60
C ASP A 220 -0.82 -13.48 -14.90
N ASP A 221 -0.10 -14.13 -13.98
CA ASP A 221 0.30 -15.54 -14.02
C ASP A 221 -0.21 -16.35 -12.82
N VAL A 222 -1.15 -15.78 -12.05
CA VAL A 222 -1.74 -16.42 -10.85
C VAL A 222 -3.19 -16.84 -11.10
N TYR A 223 -3.53 -18.03 -10.61
CA TYR A 223 -4.91 -18.50 -10.53
C TYR A 223 -5.49 -18.17 -9.14
N VAL A 224 -6.69 -17.57 -9.12
CA VAL A 224 -7.37 -17.20 -7.86
C VAL A 224 -8.63 -18.03 -7.69
N ASN A 225 -8.71 -18.78 -6.57
CA ASN A 225 -9.95 -19.40 -6.15
C ASN A 225 -10.84 -18.35 -5.47
N ILE A 226 -11.81 -17.83 -6.23
CA ILE A 226 -12.71 -16.75 -5.83
C ILE A 226 -13.54 -17.10 -4.58
N ASP A 227 -14.02 -18.34 -4.47
CA ASP A 227 -14.86 -18.76 -3.34
C ASP A 227 -14.04 -18.86 -2.06
N ALA A 228 -12.86 -19.46 -2.13
CA ALA A 228 -11.95 -19.53 -1.00
C ALA A 228 -11.46 -18.13 -0.57
N LEU A 229 -11.18 -17.24 -1.54
CA LEU A 229 -10.82 -15.86 -1.26
C LEU A 229 -11.97 -15.12 -0.54
N GLY A 230 -13.19 -15.22 -1.07
CA GLY A 230 -14.37 -14.58 -0.46
C GLY A 230 -14.61 -15.04 0.98
N ALA A 231 -14.53 -16.36 1.24
CA ALA A 231 -14.67 -16.91 2.58
C ALA A 231 -13.57 -16.42 3.54
N THR A 232 -12.32 -16.37 3.07
CA THR A 232 -11.17 -15.91 3.86
C THR A 232 -11.27 -14.42 4.21
N LEU A 233 -11.71 -13.58 3.28
CA LEU A 233 -11.86 -12.14 3.53
C LEU A 233 -13.05 -11.83 4.44
N THR A 234 -14.13 -12.60 4.33
CA THR A 234 -15.30 -12.44 5.20
C THR A 234 -14.96 -12.67 6.68
N SER A 235 -14.03 -13.58 6.99
CA SER A 235 -13.57 -13.81 8.37
C SER A 235 -12.67 -12.71 8.95
N HIS A 236 -12.32 -11.71 8.13
CA HIS A 236 -11.47 -10.57 8.52
C HIS A 236 -12.19 -9.23 8.41
N ILE A 237 -13.49 -9.21 8.10
CA ILE A 237 -14.25 -7.98 7.83
C ILE A 237 -14.34 -7.04 9.04
N ASP A 238 -14.27 -7.59 10.25
CA ASP A 238 -14.28 -6.87 11.52
C ASP A 238 -12.93 -6.17 11.81
N LYS A 239 -11.86 -6.58 11.12
CA LYS A 239 -10.51 -6.04 11.31
C LYS A 239 -10.24 -4.89 10.35
N ARG A 240 -10.02 -3.70 10.91
CA ARG A 240 -9.78 -2.47 10.12
C ARG A 240 -8.39 -2.38 9.49
N ARG A 241 -7.39 -3.08 10.03
CA ARG A 241 -5.99 -3.10 9.55
C ARG A 241 -5.58 -4.50 9.16
N VAL A 242 -5.83 -4.84 7.90
CA VAL A 242 -5.58 -6.18 7.41
C VAL A 242 -4.61 -6.07 6.25
N TYR A 243 -3.50 -6.77 6.35
CA TYR A 243 -2.56 -7.01 5.26
C TYR A 243 -2.33 -8.51 5.21
N ILE A 244 -2.82 -9.16 4.15
CA ILE A 244 -2.83 -10.61 3.99
C ILE A 244 -2.06 -10.98 2.72
N GLY A 245 -1.22 -11.99 2.82
CA GLY A 245 -0.53 -12.61 1.70
C GLY A 245 0.47 -13.63 2.23
N CYS A 246 1.28 -14.19 1.33
CA CYS A 246 2.38 -15.07 1.74
C CYS A 246 3.49 -14.22 2.36
N MET A 247 3.47 -14.06 3.69
CA MET A 247 4.39 -13.18 4.40
C MET A 247 5.79 -13.76 4.44
N LYS A 248 6.76 -13.04 3.87
CA LYS A 248 8.19 -13.39 3.85
C LYS A 248 9.04 -12.28 4.46
N SER A 249 10.26 -12.66 4.82
CA SER A 249 11.37 -11.77 5.14
C SER A 249 12.62 -12.52 4.70
N GLY A 250 13.57 -11.80 4.08
CA GLY A 250 14.74 -12.40 3.46
C GLY A 250 15.86 -11.39 3.31
N GLU A 251 16.99 -11.84 2.77
CA GLU A 251 18.18 -11.02 2.61
C GLU A 251 17.94 -9.82 1.69
N VAL A 252 18.52 -8.68 2.06
CA VAL A 252 18.56 -7.47 1.22
C VAL A 252 19.83 -7.51 0.39
N PHE A 253 19.68 -7.55 -0.93
CA PHE A 253 20.83 -7.66 -1.83
C PHE A 253 21.42 -6.28 -2.14
N SER A 254 22.61 -6.02 -1.62
CA SER A 254 23.36 -4.77 -1.83
C SER A 254 24.31 -4.80 -3.03
N GLU A 255 24.45 -5.94 -3.70
CA GLU A 255 25.39 -6.11 -4.81
C GLU A 255 24.73 -5.73 -6.16
N PRO A 256 25.28 -4.76 -6.92
CA PRO A 256 24.68 -4.30 -8.17
C PRO A 256 24.56 -5.36 -9.27
N SER A 257 25.38 -6.41 -9.22
CA SER A 257 25.33 -7.55 -10.15
C SER A 257 24.18 -8.51 -9.85
N HIS A 258 23.56 -8.43 -8.67
CA HIS A 258 22.51 -9.33 -8.26
C HIS A 258 21.17 -8.94 -8.89
N LYS A 259 20.38 -9.94 -9.33
CA LYS A 259 19.06 -9.73 -9.96
C LYS A 259 18.11 -8.93 -9.07
N TRP A 260 18.20 -9.15 -7.76
CA TRP A 260 17.35 -8.53 -6.74
C TRP A 260 18.04 -7.36 -6.03
N TYR A 261 19.03 -6.74 -6.67
CA TYR A 261 19.73 -5.58 -6.13
C TYR A 261 18.74 -4.47 -5.73
N GLU A 262 18.90 -3.95 -4.52
CA GLU A 262 18.11 -2.86 -3.99
C GLU A 262 19.00 -1.62 -3.77
N PRO A 263 18.88 -0.57 -4.60
CA PRO A 263 19.70 0.64 -4.47
C PRO A 263 19.63 1.31 -3.09
N ASP A 264 18.49 1.20 -2.43
CA ASP A 264 18.22 1.75 -1.10
C ASP A 264 18.39 0.70 0.02
N TRP A 265 19.19 -0.36 -0.20
CA TRP A 265 19.35 -1.49 0.72
C TRP A 265 19.64 -1.08 2.18
N TRP A 266 20.36 0.03 2.36
CA TRP A 266 20.78 0.58 3.65
C TRP A 266 19.61 1.10 4.51
N LYS A 267 18.40 1.20 3.97
CA LYS A 267 17.18 1.65 4.67
C LYS A 267 16.35 0.51 5.28
N PHE A 268 16.68 -0.74 4.96
CA PHE A 268 15.85 -1.88 5.35
C PHE A 268 16.33 -2.53 6.65
N GLY A 269 15.40 -2.64 7.61
CA GLY A 269 15.53 -3.49 8.80
C GLY A 269 16.84 -3.34 9.58
N ASP A 270 17.46 -4.49 9.84
CA ASP A 270 18.75 -4.67 10.53
C ASP A 270 19.96 -4.54 9.59
N LYS A 271 19.77 -3.92 8.41
CA LYS A 271 20.70 -3.84 7.26
C LYS A 271 20.96 -5.17 6.55
N LYS A 272 20.37 -6.28 7.01
CA LYS A 272 20.57 -7.61 6.44
C LYS A 272 19.28 -8.18 5.86
N SER A 273 18.15 -7.87 6.48
CA SER A 273 16.86 -8.44 6.14
C SER A 273 15.79 -7.40 5.83
N TYR A 274 14.94 -7.72 4.86
CA TYR A 274 13.75 -6.94 4.57
C TYR A 274 12.77 -6.99 5.74
N PHE A 275 12.03 -5.90 5.95
CA PHE A 275 10.82 -5.94 6.77
C PHE A 275 9.89 -7.04 6.28
N ARG A 276 9.11 -7.62 7.20
CA ARG A 276 8.12 -8.63 6.83
C ARG A 276 7.11 -8.03 5.84
N HIS A 277 7.01 -8.61 4.66
CA HIS A 277 6.13 -8.17 3.57
C HIS A 277 5.45 -9.38 2.92
N ALA A 278 4.32 -9.16 2.26
CA ALA A 278 3.69 -10.21 1.47
C ALA A 278 4.43 -10.39 0.15
N SER A 279 4.53 -11.63 -0.32
CA SER A 279 5.14 -11.91 -1.62
C SER A 279 4.36 -11.28 -2.77
N GLY A 280 5.10 -10.89 -3.81
CA GLY A 280 4.58 -10.11 -4.93
C GLY A 280 3.57 -10.83 -5.83
N GLU A 281 3.32 -12.13 -5.69
CA GLU A 281 2.34 -12.84 -6.53
C GLU A 281 0.91 -12.36 -6.25
N MET A 282 0.54 -12.29 -4.97
CA MET A 282 -0.78 -11.86 -4.53
C MET A 282 -0.77 -11.40 -3.07
N TYR A 283 -1.41 -10.25 -2.82
CA TYR A 283 -1.70 -9.80 -1.46
C TYR A 283 -2.96 -8.93 -1.43
N VAL A 284 -3.53 -8.81 -0.23
CA VAL A 284 -4.78 -8.08 0.04
C VAL A 284 -4.57 -7.11 1.18
N ILE A 285 -5.10 -5.90 1.04
CA ILE A 285 -5.14 -4.87 2.08
C ILE A 285 -6.59 -4.50 2.41
N SER A 286 -6.86 -4.09 3.66
CA SER A 286 -8.15 -3.52 4.04
C SER A 286 -8.39 -2.18 3.35
N GLY A 287 -9.67 -1.80 3.23
CA GLY A 287 -10.03 -0.53 2.61
C GLY A 287 -9.52 0.68 3.38
N ALA A 288 -9.30 0.58 4.69
CA ALA A 288 -8.65 1.65 5.44
C ALA A 288 -7.17 1.84 5.03
N LEU A 289 -6.43 0.74 4.77
CA LEU A 289 -5.07 0.82 4.27
C LEU A 289 -5.03 1.36 2.83
N ALA A 290 -5.98 0.95 1.98
CA ALA A 290 -6.07 1.47 0.62
C ALA A 290 -6.39 2.98 0.59
N LYS A 291 -7.33 3.45 1.42
CA LYS A 291 -7.62 4.89 1.60
C LYS A 291 -6.41 5.65 2.14
N PHE A 292 -5.71 5.05 3.11
CA PHE A 292 -4.48 5.61 3.65
C PHE A 292 -3.39 5.76 2.56
N ILE A 293 -3.23 4.78 1.68
CA ILE A 293 -2.34 4.89 0.50
C ILE A 293 -2.79 6.01 -0.42
N SER A 294 -4.09 6.10 -0.74
CA SER A 294 -4.64 7.16 -1.62
C SER A 294 -4.33 8.56 -1.08
N ILE A 295 -4.60 8.81 0.20
CA ILE A 295 -4.39 10.11 0.85
C ILE A 295 -2.90 10.48 0.91
N ASN A 296 -2.04 9.52 1.19
CA ASN A 296 -0.63 9.77 1.50
C ASN A 296 0.33 9.46 0.34
N ARG A 297 -0.18 9.20 -0.87
CA ARG A 297 0.61 8.80 -2.05
C ARG A 297 1.87 9.64 -2.28
N SER A 298 1.80 10.97 -2.08
CA SER A 298 2.94 11.87 -2.30
C SER A 298 4.06 11.72 -1.27
N LEU A 299 3.76 11.12 -0.12
CA LEU A 299 4.71 10.84 0.96
C LEU A 299 5.25 9.41 0.90
N LEU A 300 4.55 8.51 0.18
CA LEU A 300 4.98 7.13 0.02
C LEU A 300 6.14 7.05 -0.96
N ARG A 301 7.09 6.17 -0.63
CA ARG A 301 8.25 5.88 -1.48
C ARG A 301 8.13 4.46 -1.99
N THR A 302 8.32 4.31 -3.29
CA THR A 302 8.44 3.01 -3.94
C THR A 302 9.89 2.50 -3.84
N TYR A 303 10.02 1.19 -3.68
CA TYR A 303 11.31 0.48 -3.70
C TYR A 303 11.40 -0.39 -4.95
N ALA A 304 12.54 -1.02 -5.22
CA ALA A 304 12.75 -1.68 -6.51
C ALA A 304 11.95 -2.97 -6.68
N HIS A 305 11.61 -3.65 -5.57
CA HIS A 305 11.00 -4.98 -5.56
C HIS A 305 9.77 -5.05 -4.66
N ASP A 306 8.83 -5.93 -5.05
CA ASP A 306 7.61 -6.30 -4.31
C ASP A 306 7.87 -7.43 -3.29
#